data_AF-F3LFN5-F1
#
_entry.id   AF-F3LFN5-F1
#
_cell.length_a   1.000
_cell.length_b   1.000
_cell.length_c   1.000
_cell.angle_alpha   90.00
_cell.angle_beta   90.00
_cell.angle_gamma   90.00
#
_symmetry.space_group_name_H-M   'P 1'
#
loop_
_entity.id
_entity.type
_entity.pdbx_description
1 polymer ?
#
loop_
_entity_poly.entity_id
_entity_poly.type
_entity_poly.pdbx_seq_one_letter_code
_entity_poly.pdbx_strand_id
1 'polypeptide(L)'
;MSVEQWEDKQEQEAGGQVELFMEALDVDEDVAAVLVEEGFTSLEEVAYVPLEEMLGIEGFDEDIANELRSRAKDTLLTKALASEEKLEGAEPAEDLVAMEGMDNALAAVLAKRGVVCMEDLAEQAVDELLDIDGMTEERAAALIMKAREPWFASSETSE
;
A
#
# COMPACT_ATOMS: atom_id res chain seq x y z
N MET A 1 18.75 -19.31 -15.82
CA MET A 1 19.20 -17.91 -15.88
C MET A 1 20.59 -17.93 -16.47
N SER A 2 20.78 -17.23 -17.59
CA SER A 2 22.08 -17.03 -18.24
C SER A 2 22.86 -15.92 -17.50
N VAL A 3 24.18 -15.86 -17.68
CA VAL A 3 25.02 -14.80 -17.08
C VAL A 3 24.55 -13.42 -17.52
N GLU A 4 24.23 -13.24 -18.80
CA GLU A 4 23.67 -11.99 -19.35
C GLU A 4 22.34 -11.58 -18.69
N GLN A 5 21.44 -12.54 -18.40
CA GLN A 5 20.16 -12.27 -17.72
C GLN A 5 20.32 -11.90 -16.25
N TRP A 6 21.46 -12.28 -15.65
CA TRP A 6 21.77 -11.96 -14.26
C TRP A 6 22.36 -10.56 -14.14
N GLU A 7 23.21 -10.18 -15.11
CA GLU A 7 23.79 -8.84 -15.24
C GLU A 7 22.71 -7.78 -15.56
N ASP A 8 21.83 -8.04 -16.54
CA ASP A 8 20.73 -7.13 -16.89
C ASP A 8 19.78 -6.87 -15.70
N LYS A 9 19.56 -7.91 -14.88
CA LYS A 9 18.68 -7.80 -13.71
C LYS A 9 19.32 -6.97 -12.60
N GLN A 10 20.62 -7.14 -12.37
CA GLN A 10 21.38 -6.37 -11.39
C GLN A 10 21.46 -4.88 -11.77
N GLU A 11 21.64 -4.57 -13.05
CA GLU A 11 21.69 -3.19 -13.53
C GLU A 11 20.32 -2.49 -13.38
N GLN A 12 19.22 -3.21 -13.67
CA GLN A 12 17.86 -2.70 -13.42
C GLN A 12 17.56 -2.52 -11.94
N GLU A 13 17.99 -3.45 -11.09
CA GLU A 13 17.83 -3.35 -9.64
C GLU A 13 18.57 -2.13 -9.08
N ALA A 14 19.83 -1.92 -9.49
CA ALA A 14 20.62 -0.77 -9.09
C ALA A 14 19.97 0.56 -9.54
N GLY A 15 19.52 0.66 -10.80
CA GLY A 15 18.82 1.85 -11.29
C GLY A 15 17.54 2.16 -10.49
N GLY A 16 16.75 1.14 -10.17
CA GLY A 16 15.55 1.31 -9.35
C GLY A 16 15.84 1.73 -7.89
N GLN A 17 16.97 1.30 -7.33
CA GLN A 17 17.41 1.73 -6.00
C GLN A 17 17.92 3.18 -5.98
N VAL A 18 18.62 3.61 -7.03
CA VAL A 18 19.02 5.02 -7.18
C VAL A 18 17.78 5.91 -7.27
N GLU A 19 16.80 5.56 -8.10
CA GLU A 19 15.53 6.29 -8.19
C GLU A 19 14.79 6.34 -6.85
N LEU A 20 14.73 5.21 -6.13
CA LEU A 20 14.12 5.14 -4.80
C LEU A 20 14.77 6.12 -3.83
N PHE A 21 16.10 6.18 -3.76
CA PHE A 21 16.80 7.07 -2.84
C PHE A 21 16.69 8.53 -3.24
N MET A 22 16.74 8.87 -4.53
CA MET A 22 16.51 10.23 -4.99
C MET A 22 15.13 10.74 -4.55
N GLU A 23 14.07 9.95 -4.81
CA GLU A 23 12.71 10.34 -4.46
C GLU A 23 12.48 10.37 -2.94
N ALA A 24 12.95 9.35 -2.23
CA ALA A 24 12.65 9.18 -0.81
C ALA A 24 13.52 10.03 0.12
N LEU A 25 14.73 10.40 -0.30
CA LEU A 25 15.66 11.19 0.50
C LEU A 25 15.81 12.63 -0.02
N ASP A 26 15.19 12.97 -1.15
CA ASP A 26 15.28 14.29 -1.81
C ASP A 26 16.74 14.69 -2.05
N VAL A 27 17.46 13.80 -2.73
CA VAL A 27 18.89 13.96 -3.05
C VAL A 27 19.14 13.84 -4.54
N ASP A 28 20.28 14.38 -4.98
CA ASP A 28 20.73 14.25 -6.36
C ASP A 28 21.17 12.80 -6.68
N GLU A 29 21.17 12.48 -7.97
CA GLU A 29 21.55 11.16 -8.50
C GLU A 29 22.94 10.72 -8.02
N ASP A 30 23.90 11.64 -7.96
CA ASP A 30 25.26 11.35 -7.51
C ASP A 30 25.29 10.83 -6.05
N VAL A 31 24.46 11.41 -5.17
CA VAL A 31 24.39 10.99 -3.76
C VAL A 31 23.66 9.65 -3.62
N ALA A 32 22.59 9.45 -4.39
CA ALA A 32 21.86 8.20 -4.43
C ALA A 32 22.69 7.04 -5.00
N ALA A 33 23.49 7.30 -6.04
CA ALA A 33 24.39 6.33 -6.63
C ALA A 33 25.46 5.88 -5.64
N VAL A 34 26.07 6.81 -4.89
CA VAL A 34 27.04 6.48 -3.84
C VAL A 34 26.43 5.57 -2.77
N LEU A 35 25.19 5.82 -2.34
CA LEU A 35 24.51 4.93 -1.40
C LEU A 35 24.35 3.50 -1.94
N VAL A 36 23.96 3.35 -3.22
CA VAL A 36 23.83 2.04 -3.86
C VAL A 36 25.18 1.35 -4.03
N GLU A 37 26.23 2.11 -4.39
CA GLU A 37 27.60 1.60 -4.52
C GLU A 37 28.18 1.09 -3.18
N GLU A 38 27.85 1.77 -2.08
CA GLU A 38 28.17 1.35 -0.71
C GLU A 38 27.30 0.17 -0.22
N GLY A 39 26.32 -0.25 -1.03
CA GLY A 39 25.51 -1.44 -0.80
C GLY A 39 24.21 -1.19 -0.04
N PHE A 40 23.77 0.06 0.11
CA PHE A 40 22.45 0.35 0.65
C PHE A 40 21.38 -0.04 -0.39
N THR A 41 20.39 -0.80 0.05
CA THR A 41 19.29 -1.28 -0.82
C THR A 41 17.92 -0.82 -0.34
N SER A 42 17.85 -0.23 0.85
CA SER A 42 16.60 0.14 1.52
C SER A 42 16.73 1.40 2.37
N LEU A 43 15.59 2.05 2.65
CA LEU A 43 15.54 3.24 3.51
C LEU A 43 15.78 2.90 4.97
N GLU A 44 15.42 1.69 5.39
CA GLU A 44 15.65 1.16 6.72
C GLU A 44 17.14 1.07 7.05
N GLU A 45 17.94 0.59 6.10
CA GLU A 45 19.39 0.55 6.25
C GLU A 45 19.94 1.97 6.44
N VAL A 46 19.56 2.91 5.57
CA VAL A 46 19.99 4.30 5.69
C VAL A 46 19.56 4.89 7.03
N ALA A 47 18.32 4.67 7.49
CA ALA A 47 17.80 5.22 8.74
C ALA A 47 18.51 4.70 10.00
N TYR A 48 18.88 3.42 10.03
CA TYR A 48 19.26 2.71 11.25
C TYR A 48 20.72 2.26 11.31
N VAL A 49 21.47 2.34 10.22
CA VAL A 49 22.91 2.07 10.22
C VAL A 49 23.65 2.99 11.22
N PRO A 50 24.74 2.51 11.86
CA PRO A 50 25.58 3.37 12.68
C PRO A 50 26.07 4.60 11.94
N LEU A 51 26.13 5.74 12.65
CA LEU A 51 26.63 6.99 12.06
C LEU A 51 28.08 6.85 11.55
N GLU A 52 28.89 6.04 12.23
CA GLU A 52 30.27 5.77 11.86
C GLU A 52 30.40 5.09 10.48
N GLU A 53 29.43 4.26 10.09
CA GLU A 53 29.42 3.63 8.77
C GLU A 53 29.03 4.64 7.69
N MET A 54 28.06 5.51 7.97
CA MET A 54 27.70 6.62 7.06
C MET A 54 28.86 7.60 6.85
N LEU A 55 29.61 7.88 7.91
CA LEU A 55 30.81 8.72 7.87
C LEU A 55 32.00 8.04 7.16
N GLY A 56 31.92 6.73 6.94
CA GLY A 56 32.89 5.99 6.15
C GLY A 56 32.73 6.20 4.64
N ILE A 57 31.58 6.70 4.21
CA ILE A 57 31.24 6.96 2.80
C ILE A 57 32.01 8.19 2.32
N GLU A 58 32.68 8.06 1.18
CA GLU A 58 33.44 9.17 0.60
C GLU A 58 32.51 10.32 0.21
N GLY A 59 32.80 11.53 0.72
CA GLY A 59 32.00 12.73 0.45
C GLY A 59 30.89 13.00 1.46
N PHE A 60 30.67 12.12 2.44
CA PHE A 60 29.70 12.36 3.51
C PHE A 60 30.38 12.93 4.75
N ASP A 61 29.74 13.92 5.35
CA ASP A 61 30.11 14.46 6.66
C ASP A 61 29.01 14.18 7.69
N GLU A 62 29.25 14.58 8.94
CA GLU A 62 28.31 14.33 10.04
C GLU A 62 26.97 15.01 9.81
N ASP A 63 26.95 16.17 9.16
CA ASP A 63 25.72 16.90 8.88
C ASP A 63 24.91 16.19 7.80
N ILE A 64 25.55 15.81 6.68
CA ILE A 64 24.93 15.04 5.58
C ILE A 64 24.42 13.69 6.09
N ALA A 65 25.23 12.95 6.84
CA ALA A 65 24.85 11.64 7.35
C ALA A 65 23.65 11.71 8.30
N ASN A 66 23.60 12.71 9.19
CA ASN A 66 22.45 12.89 10.07
C ASN A 66 21.20 13.35 9.30
N GLU A 67 21.35 14.21 8.31
CA GLU A 67 20.25 14.67 7.45
C GLU A 67 19.63 13.51 6.68
N LEU A 68 20.43 12.69 5.99
CA LEU A 68 19.96 11.52 5.25
C LEU A 68 19.23 10.54 6.15
N ARG A 69 19.77 10.29 7.35
CA ARG A 69 19.12 9.44 8.37
C ARG A 69 17.80 10.02 8.84
N SER A 70 17.71 11.34 9.03
CA SER A 70 16.47 12.00 9.41
C SER A 70 15.42 11.84 8.31
N ARG A 71 15.77 12.17 7.07
CA ARG A 71 14.87 12.04 5.92
C ARG A 71 14.41 10.61 5.69
N ALA A 72 15.31 9.64 5.81
CA ALA A 72 14.95 8.23 5.71
C ALA A 72 13.89 7.86 6.76
N LYS A 73 14.06 8.29 8.02
CA LYS A 73 13.09 8.05 9.10
C LYS A 73 11.77 8.77 8.86
N ASP A 74 11.82 10.02 8.41
CA ASP A 74 10.64 10.82 8.12
C ASP A 74 9.84 10.19 6.98
N THR A 75 10.50 9.77 5.89
CA THR A 75 9.86 9.07 4.78
C THR A 75 9.29 7.73 5.20
N LEU A 76 9.99 6.96 6.04
CA LEU A 76 9.46 5.71 6.61
C LEU A 76 8.22 5.96 7.47
N LEU A 77 8.23 7.03 8.28
CA LEU A 77 7.07 7.43 9.09
C LEU A 77 5.90 7.86 8.21
N THR A 78 6.13 8.68 7.19
CA THR A 78 5.10 9.09 6.24
C THR A 78 4.52 7.89 5.49
N LYS A 79 5.35 6.93 5.07
CA LYS A 79 4.88 5.69 4.44
C LYS A 79 4.03 4.85 5.41
N ALA A 80 4.44 4.75 6.66
CA ALA A 80 3.68 4.05 7.70
C ALA A 80 2.31 4.74 7.93
N LEU A 81 2.28 6.06 8.06
CA LEU A 81 1.05 6.84 8.24
C LEU A 81 0.15 6.76 7.00
N ALA A 82 0.69 6.86 5.79
CA ALA A 82 -0.10 6.70 4.56
C ALA A 82 -0.66 5.27 4.42
N SER A 83 0.04 4.26 4.95
CA SER A 83 -0.48 2.90 5.05
C SER A 83 -1.56 2.78 6.12
N GLU A 84 -1.46 3.54 7.21
CA GLU A 84 -2.46 3.60 8.29
C GLU A 84 -3.71 4.37 7.83
N GLU A 85 -3.60 5.51 7.14
CA GLU A 85 -4.73 6.24 6.56
C GLU A 85 -5.49 5.41 5.52
N LYS A 86 -4.78 4.59 4.72
CA LYS A 86 -5.41 3.60 3.83
C LYS A 86 -6.16 2.51 4.59
N LEU A 87 -5.78 2.23 5.83
CA LEU A 87 -6.46 1.27 6.71
C LEU A 87 -7.58 1.93 7.54
N GLU A 88 -7.45 3.19 7.94
CA GLU A 88 -8.47 3.98 8.65
C GLU A 88 -9.62 4.39 7.73
N GLY A 89 -9.37 4.62 6.44
CA GLY A 89 -10.42 4.80 5.43
C GLY A 89 -11.20 3.51 5.10
N ALA A 90 -10.84 2.38 5.73
CA ALA A 90 -11.39 1.06 5.49
C ALA A 90 -12.14 0.50 6.71
N GLU A 91 -12.71 1.36 7.56
CA GLU A 91 -13.74 0.93 8.51
C GLU A 91 -15.09 0.84 7.80
N PRO A 92 -15.77 -0.32 7.79
CA PRO A 92 -17.07 -0.44 7.16
C PRO A 92 -18.10 0.44 7.88
N ALA A 93 -18.91 1.15 7.11
CA ALA A 93 -19.99 1.97 7.63
C ALA A 93 -21.07 1.11 8.31
N GLU A 94 -21.80 1.74 9.24
CA GLU A 94 -22.81 1.03 10.06
C GLU A 94 -23.90 0.36 9.22
N ASP A 95 -24.24 0.92 8.07
CA ASP A 95 -25.23 0.37 7.14
C ASP A 95 -24.77 -0.96 6.51
N LEU A 96 -23.49 -1.04 6.14
CA LEU A 96 -22.88 -2.27 5.63
C LEU A 96 -22.82 -3.34 6.73
N VAL A 97 -22.39 -2.96 7.93
CA VAL A 97 -22.27 -3.88 9.09
C VAL A 97 -23.64 -4.37 9.59
N ALA A 98 -24.65 -3.50 9.60
CA ALA A 98 -26.00 -3.83 10.05
C ALA A 98 -26.82 -4.59 8.99
N MET A 99 -26.27 -4.78 7.79
CA MET A 99 -26.96 -5.51 6.71
C MET A 99 -27.14 -6.99 7.07
N GLU A 100 -28.34 -7.50 6.78
CA GLU A 100 -28.66 -8.91 6.98
C GLU A 100 -27.74 -9.82 6.14
N GLY A 101 -27.08 -10.78 6.78
CA GLY A 101 -26.12 -11.69 6.13
C GLY A 101 -24.68 -11.19 6.09
N MET A 102 -24.42 -9.95 6.53
CA MET A 102 -23.07 -9.42 6.71
C MET A 102 -22.46 -9.87 8.04
N ASP A 103 -21.18 -10.23 8.00
CA ASP A 103 -20.38 -10.51 9.20
C ASP A 103 -19.37 -9.37 9.40
N ASN A 104 -19.06 -9.02 10.66
CA ASN A 104 -18.05 -7.99 10.98
C ASN A 104 -16.69 -8.26 10.30
N ALA A 105 -16.27 -9.52 10.23
CA ALA A 105 -15.02 -9.90 9.58
C ALA A 105 -15.08 -9.67 8.06
N LEU A 106 -16.22 -9.95 7.43
CA LEU A 106 -16.41 -9.74 5.99
C LEU A 106 -16.52 -8.25 5.65
N ALA A 107 -17.25 -7.48 6.46
CA ALA A 107 -17.37 -6.03 6.28
C ALA A 107 -16.00 -5.35 6.35
N ALA A 108 -15.14 -5.77 7.28
CA ALA A 108 -13.76 -5.27 7.36
C ALA A 108 -12.90 -5.66 6.14
N VAL A 109 -13.13 -6.84 5.55
CA VAL A 109 -12.43 -7.26 4.32
C VAL A 109 -12.92 -6.45 3.12
N LEU A 110 -14.22 -6.20 3.02
CA LEU A 110 -14.83 -5.38 1.96
C LEU A 110 -14.35 -3.94 2.03
N ALA A 111 -14.32 -3.35 3.22
CA ALA A 111 -13.85 -1.98 3.42
C ALA A 111 -12.36 -1.84 3.07
N LYS A 112 -11.53 -2.84 3.35
CA LYS A 112 -10.13 -2.90 2.87
C LYS A 112 -10.00 -2.98 1.35
N ARG A 113 -11.05 -3.41 0.65
CA ARG A 113 -11.14 -3.42 -0.82
C ARG A 113 -11.81 -2.16 -1.39
N GLY A 114 -12.08 -1.16 -0.54
CA GLY A 114 -12.72 0.10 -0.94
C GLY A 114 -14.25 0.05 -0.96
N VAL A 115 -14.86 -1.04 -0.47
CA VAL A 115 -16.31 -1.18 -0.33
C VAL A 115 -16.71 -0.86 1.10
N VAL A 116 -17.01 0.41 1.37
CA VAL A 116 -17.14 0.94 2.73
C VAL A 116 -18.60 0.95 3.19
N CYS A 117 -19.55 1.21 2.30
CA CYS A 117 -20.97 1.28 2.62
C CYS A 117 -21.82 0.28 1.81
N MET A 118 -23.13 0.23 2.12
CA MET A 118 -24.07 -0.63 1.40
C MET A 118 -24.21 -0.22 -0.07
N GLU A 119 -24.07 1.07 -0.40
CA GLU A 119 -24.10 1.56 -1.79
C GLU A 119 -22.90 1.06 -2.60
N ASP A 120 -21.68 1.14 -2.03
CA ASP A 120 -20.47 0.63 -2.68
C ASP A 120 -20.60 -0.86 -3.00
N LEU A 121 -21.20 -1.63 -2.08
CA LEU A 121 -21.43 -3.05 -2.26
C LEU A 121 -22.49 -3.32 -3.35
N ALA A 122 -23.49 -2.46 -3.48
CA ALA A 122 -24.51 -2.56 -4.52
C ALA A 122 -23.90 -2.35 -5.92
N GLU A 123 -22.80 -1.62 -6.05
CA GLU A 123 -22.10 -1.41 -7.31
C GLU A 123 -21.20 -2.59 -7.71
N GLN A 124 -20.85 -3.49 -6.77
CA GLN A 124 -19.97 -4.64 -7.04
C GLN A 124 -20.63 -5.72 -7.89
N ALA A 125 -19.78 -6.52 -8.55
CA ALA A 125 -20.15 -7.75 -9.23
C ALA A 125 -19.88 -8.99 -8.34
N VAL A 126 -20.58 -10.09 -8.62
CA VAL A 126 -20.40 -11.37 -7.91
C VAL A 126 -18.96 -11.86 -8.04
N ASP A 127 -18.36 -11.72 -9.22
CA ASP A 127 -16.98 -12.12 -9.51
C ASP A 127 -15.96 -11.37 -8.62
N GLU A 128 -16.20 -10.09 -8.30
CA GLU A 128 -15.29 -9.29 -7.46
C GLU A 128 -15.29 -9.76 -6.00
N LEU A 129 -16.42 -10.31 -5.54
CA LEU A 129 -16.55 -10.90 -4.21
C LEU A 129 -16.01 -12.33 -4.15
N LEU A 130 -16.00 -13.08 -5.26
CA LEU A 130 -15.47 -14.44 -5.31
C LEU A 130 -13.96 -14.52 -5.03
N ASP A 131 -13.23 -13.41 -5.20
CA ASP A 131 -11.83 -13.28 -4.81
C ASP A 131 -11.62 -13.23 -3.28
N ILE A 132 -12.68 -13.19 -2.47
CA ILE A 132 -12.60 -13.23 -0.99
C ILE A 132 -12.55 -14.68 -0.53
N ASP A 133 -11.55 -15.01 0.30
CA ASP A 133 -11.41 -16.35 0.89
C ASP A 133 -12.67 -16.77 1.66
N GLY A 134 -13.24 -17.92 1.28
CA GLY A 134 -14.46 -18.45 1.88
C GLY A 134 -15.76 -17.83 1.36
N MET A 135 -15.70 -16.97 0.35
CA MET A 135 -16.88 -16.49 -0.37
C MET A 135 -17.40 -17.55 -1.34
N THR A 136 -18.73 -17.63 -1.47
CA THR A 136 -19.41 -18.46 -2.46
C THR A 136 -20.24 -17.58 -3.37
N GLU A 137 -20.51 -18.05 -4.59
CA GLU A 137 -21.29 -17.31 -5.58
C GLU A 137 -22.69 -16.97 -5.05
N GLU A 138 -23.36 -17.94 -4.40
CA GLU A 138 -24.67 -17.75 -3.78
C GLU A 138 -24.65 -16.68 -2.69
N ARG A 139 -23.62 -16.69 -1.83
CA ARG A 139 -23.48 -15.70 -0.74
C ARG A 139 -23.19 -14.31 -1.29
N ALA A 140 -22.27 -14.20 -2.25
CA ALA A 140 -21.92 -12.95 -2.89
C ALA A 140 -23.12 -12.32 -3.60
N ALA A 141 -23.88 -13.12 -4.36
CA ALA A 141 -25.09 -12.68 -5.03
C ALA A 141 -26.16 -12.23 -4.02
N ALA A 142 -26.35 -12.96 -2.92
CA ALA A 142 -27.31 -12.58 -1.88
C ALA A 142 -26.96 -11.25 -1.22
N LEU A 143 -25.69 -11.00 -0.91
CA LEU A 143 -25.22 -9.75 -0.31
C LEU A 143 -25.38 -8.55 -1.26
N ILE A 144 -25.03 -8.71 -2.53
CA ILE A 144 -25.19 -7.65 -3.55
C ILE A 144 -26.67 -7.36 -3.80
N MET A 145 -27.51 -8.40 -3.90
CA MET A 145 -28.96 -8.21 -4.04
C MET A 145 -29.54 -7.50 -2.84
N LYS A 146 -29.11 -7.86 -1.62
CA LYS A 146 -29.51 -7.19 -0.39
C LYS A 146 -29.11 -5.72 -0.40
N ALA A 147 -27.87 -5.43 -0.80
CA ALA A 147 -27.35 -4.08 -0.96
C ALA A 147 -28.17 -3.24 -1.96
N ARG A 148 -28.70 -3.87 -3.02
CA ARG A 148 -29.52 -3.21 -4.06
C ARG A 148 -31.01 -3.08 -3.71
N GLU A 149 -31.51 -3.73 -2.65
CA GLU A 149 -32.93 -3.65 -2.24
C GLU A 149 -33.48 -2.22 -2.18
N PRO A 150 -32.77 -1.20 -1.66
CA PRO A 150 -33.27 0.17 -1.61
C PRO A 150 -33.59 0.77 -2.99
N TRP A 151 -32.86 0.37 -4.03
CA TRP A 151 -33.08 0.83 -5.41
C TRP A 151 -34.30 0.16 -6.05
N PHE A 152 -34.58 -1.08 -5.65
CA PHE A 152 -35.77 -1.82 -6.06
C PHE A 152 -37.04 -1.36 -5.30
N ALA A 153 -36.92 -1.01 -4.02
CA ALA A 153 -38.04 -0.49 -3.23
C ALA A 153 -38.58 0.85 -3.75
N SER A 154 -37.72 1.69 -4.33
CA SER A 154 -38.13 2.97 -4.96
C SER A 154 -38.79 2.81 -6.33
N SER A 155 -38.64 1.66 -6.99
CA SER A 155 -39.23 1.42 -8.32
C SER A 155 -40.64 0.82 -8.30
N GLU A 156 -41.13 0.40 -7.12
CA GLU A 156 -42.50 -0.13 -6.94
C GLU A 156 -43.56 0.94 -6.58
N THR A 157 -43.19 2.23 -6.47
CA THR A 157 -44.16 3.33 -6.18
C THR A 157 -44.62 4.08 -7.43
N SER A 158 -44.66 3.42 -8.59
CA SER A 158 -45.29 3.98 -9.80
C SER A 158 -46.14 2.95 -10.51
N GLU A 159 -47.24 2.55 -9.86
CA GLU A 159 -48.45 2.04 -10.52
C GLU A 159 -49.70 2.66 -9.89
#